data_AF-A0A6C0BJN2-F1
#
_entry.id   AF-A0A6C0BJN2-F1
#
_cell.length_a   1.000
_cell.length_b   1.000
_cell.length_c   1.000
_cell.angle_alpha   90.00
_cell.angle_beta   90.00
_cell.angle_gamma   90.00
#
_symmetry.space_group_name_H-M   'P 1'
#
loop_
_entity.id
_entity.type
_entity.pdbx_description
1 polymer ?
#
loop_
_entity_poly.entity_id
_entity_poly.type
_entity_poly.pdbx_seq_one_letter_code
_entity_poly.pdbx_strand_id
1 'polypeptide(L)'
;MQSHLSEILQQWVSANKQYTYVGIGSAINCSLEQLNEKNDQIVPVFIRNLLAEKKSVFSIHFDPFFKVDVMKEYFKERHPMMEFKDLGFAWLFFFVGHTVLICPKAFEHKQIDHDVGSDDLFLLELIRHSIASESKMILQEYTGFDTICILKKVFAEFNDKRRFKENILFDISYGADCGCQTDLTRYGPLTKRNGEFYNFLLYSESELLAVIGKDPMMDTLIYGYFKKKWIQVLNDNHVNYRRRLKGEDCLFRSDVYDARASPSIIMEYLQNQLVQMMVIFHRLGSIDEAKEKEFNALLDGFAEWDVYKWYSATAQIP
;
A
#
# COMPACT_ATOMS: atom_id res chain seq x y z
N MET A 1 -22.68 1.29 13.53
CA MET A 1 -21.39 0.76 13.06
C MET A 1 -20.91 -0.48 13.84
N GLN A 2 -21.71 -1.14 14.69
CA GLN A 2 -21.14 -1.60 15.98
C GLN A 2 -21.25 -3.07 16.40
N SER A 3 -22.07 -3.97 15.81
CA SER A 3 -22.11 -5.37 16.29
C SER A 3 -21.08 -6.26 15.59
N HIS A 4 -21.17 -6.38 14.27
CA HIS A 4 -20.38 -7.38 13.52
C HIS A 4 -18.87 -7.11 13.50
N LEU A 5 -18.42 -5.86 13.31
CA LEU A 5 -16.99 -5.54 13.38
C LEU A 5 -16.40 -5.76 14.78
N SER A 6 -17.20 -5.49 15.82
CA SER A 6 -16.82 -5.78 17.21
C SER A 6 -16.73 -7.29 17.45
N GLU A 7 -17.64 -8.07 16.87
CA GLU A 7 -17.59 -9.54 16.92
C GLU A 7 -16.37 -10.08 16.16
N ILE A 8 -16.02 -9.51 14.99
CA ILE A 8 -14.78 -9.83 14.26
C ILE A 8 -13.56 -9.54 15.13
N LEU A 9 -13.52 -8.35 15.75
CA LEU A 9 -12.43 -7.95 16.62
C LEU A 9 -12.28 -8.94 17.79
N GLN A 10 -13.39 -9.37 18.40
CA GLN A 10 -13.36 -10.39 19.45
C GLN A 10 -12.80 -11.73 18.95
N GLN A 11 -13.23 -12.20 17.78
CA GLN A 11 -12.67 -13.42 17.18
C GLN A 11 -11.16 -13.29 16.97
N TRP A 12 -10.71 -12.16 16.44
CA TRP A 12 -9.30 -11.90 16.20
C TRP A 12 -8.47 -11.81 17.49
N VAL A 13 -8.91 -11.00 18.48
CA VAL A 13 -8.25 -10.88 19.78
C VAL A 13 -8.12 -12.26 20.45
N SER A 14 -9.20 -13.05 20.42
CA SER A 14 -9.19 -14.39 21.03
C SER A 14 -8.24 -15.37 20.32
N ALA A 15 -8.00 -15.17 19.02
CA ALA A 15 -7.13 -16.04 18.25
C ALA A 15 -5.64 -15.82 18.54
N ASN A 16 -5.26 -14.63 19.01
CA ASN A 16 -3.90 -14.24 19.42
C ASN A 16 -2.78 -14.77 18.49
N LYS A 17 -2.88 -14.43 17.20
CA LYS A 17 -1.98 -14.92 16.15
C LYS A 17 -0.77 -14.01 15.96
N GLN A 18 0.34 -14.59 15.51
CA GLN A 18 1.58 -13.84 15.22
C GLN A 18 1.43 -12.91 14.01
N TYR A 19 0.60 -13.30 13.05
CA TYR A 19 0.31 -12.55 11.84
C TYR A 19 -1.19 -12.36 11.67
N THR A 20 -1.56 -11.20 11.16
CA THR A 20 -2.90 -10.86 10.69
C THR A 20 -2.78 -10.46 9.22
N TYR A 21 -3.57 -11.10 8.37
CA TYR A 21 -3.70 -10.74 6.97
C TYR A 21 -5.11 -10.23 6.72
N VAL A 22 -5.24 -9.07 6.11
CA VAL A 22 -6.52 -8.47 5.73
C VAL A 22 -6.55 -8.37 4.20
N GLY A 23 -7.45 -9.13 3.57
CA GLY A 23 -7.71 -9.04 2.13
C GLY A 23 -9.04 -8.33 1.87
N ILE A 24 -9.01 -7.21 1.14
CA ILE A 24 -10.22 -6.46 0.77
C ILE A 24 -10.43 -6.60 -0.74
N GLY A 25 -11.63 -7.01 -1.15
CA GLY A 25 -11.93 -7.33 -2.56
C GLY A 25 -11.29 -8.65 -3.04
N SER A 26 -11.04 -9.59 -2.12
CA SER A 26 -10.21 -10.78 -2.37
C SER A 26 -11.01 -12.01 -2.80
N ALA A 27 -12.25 -11.87 -3.29
CA ALA A 27 -13.02 -13.02 -3.76
C ALA A 27 -12.37 -13.66 -5.01
N ILE A 28 -12.53 -14.97 -5.13
CA ILE A 28 -11.99 -15.72 -6.26
C ILE A 28 -12.72 -15.29 -7.54
N ASN A 29 -11.99 -14.65 -8.45
CA ASN A 29 -12.50 -14.13 -9.73
C ASN A 29 -12.36 -15.14 -10.91
N CYS A 30 -12.20 -16.43 -10.61
CA CYS A 30 -12.09 -17.51 -11.60
C CYS A 30 -12.75 -18.79 -11.10
N SER A 31 -12.76 -19.86 -11.90
CA SER A 31 -13.23 -21.17 -11.41
C SER A 31 -12.18 -21.83 -10.50
N LEU A 32 -12.59 -22.73 -9.60
CA LEU A 32 -11.67 -23.42 -8.68
C LEU A 32 -10.63 -24.28 -9.42
N GLU A 33 -10.96 -24.75 -10.63
CA GLU A 33 -10.06 -25.48 -11.52
C GLU A 33 -9.00 -24.57 -12.15
N GLN A 34 -9.33 -23.29 -12.38
CA GLN A 34 -8.42 -22.27 -12.92
C GLN A 34 -7.59 -21.60 -11.82
N LEU A 35 -8.01 -21.73 -10.56
CA LEU A 35 -7.33 -21.18 -9.40
C LEU A 35 -5.94 -21.81 -9.23
N ASN A 36 -4.94 -20.94 -9.14
CA ASN A 36 -3.54 -21.30 -8.99
C ASN A 36 -2.85 -20.34 -8.02
N GLU A 37 -1.56 -20.55 -7.78
CA GLU A 37 -0.81 -19.79 -6.78
C GLU A 37 -0.75 -18.28 -7.05
N LYS A 38 -0.87 -17.86 -8.31
CA LYS A 38 -0.77 -16.44 -8.71
C LYS A 38 -2.01 -15.64 -8.32
N ASN A 39 -3.18 -16.26 -8.39
CA ASN A 39 -4.47 -15.61 -8.22
C ASN A 39 -5.25 -16.08 -6.98
N ASP A 40 -4.66 -16.94 -6.14
CA ASP A 40 -5.21 -17.26 -4.82
C ASP A 40 -4.97 -16.11 -3.84
N GLN A 41 -5.98 -15.25 -3.71
CA GLN A 41 -6.00 -14.09 -2.81
C GLN A 41 -6.53 -14.44 -1.41
N ILE A 42 -7.03 -15.66 -1.18
CA ILE A 42 -7.56 -16.07 0.14
C ILE A 42 -6.43 -16.63 0.99
N VAL A 43 -5.66 -17.57 0.46
CA VAL A 43 -4.48 -18.13 1.12
C VAL A 43 -3.26 -17.97 0.21
N PRO A 44 -2.78 -16.73 0.03
CA PRO A 44 -1.68 -16.45 -0.88
C PRO A 44 -0.38 -17.13 -0.47
N VAL A 45 0.54 -17.26 -1.42
CA VAL A 45 1.82 -17.98 -1.26
C VAL A 45 2.56 -17.58 0.01
N PHE A 46 2.63 -16.28 0.32
CA PHE A 46 3.35 -15.82 1.50
C PHE A 46 2.69 -16.29 2.82
N ILE A 47 1.36 -16.43 2.87
CA ILE A 47 0.67 -17.00 4.04
C ILE A 47 1.02 -18.48 4.17
N ARG A 48 1.04 -19.23 3.06
CA ARG A 48 1.46 -20.64 3.08
C ARG A 48 2.90 -20.79 3.57
N ASN A 49 3.81 -19.90 3.16
CA ASN A 49 5.18 -19.88 3.64
C ASN A 49 5.26 -19.63 5.16
N LEU A 50 4.51 -18.65 5.68
CA LEU A 50 4.42 -18.39 7.12
C LEU A 50 3.92 -19.63 7.90
N LEU A 51 2.90 -20.30 7.38
CA LEU A 51 2.37 -21.52 7.99
C LEU A 51 3.37 -22.68 7.95
N ALA A 52 4.12 -22.83 6.86
CA ALA A 52 5.20 -23.82 6.75
C ALA A 52 6.34 -23.56 7.76
N GLU A 53 6.60 -22.28 8.08
CA GLU A 53 7.49 -21.85 9.15
C GLU A 53 6.88 -21.97 10.56
N LYS A 54 5.71 -22.60 10.68
CA LYS A 54 4.95 -22.77 11.94
C LYS A 54 4.55 -21.45 12.59
N LYS A 55 4.42 -20.37 11.81
CA LYS A 55 3.83 -19.12 12.29
C LYS A 55 2.33 -19.24 12.35
N SER A 56 1.72 -18.59 13.33
CA SER A 56 0.27 -18.56 13.47
C SER A 56 -0.33 -17.34 12.76
N VAL A 57 -1.40 -17.55 11.98
CA VAL A 57 -1.99 -16.54 11.09
C VAL A 57 -3.49 -16.41 11.32
N PHE A 58 -3.99 -15.17 11.37
CA PHE A 58 -5.41 -14.84 11.26
C PHE A 58 -5.64 -14.09 9.94
N SER A 59 -6.35 -14.69 8.99
CA SER A 59 -6.76 -14.03 7.74
C SER A 59 -8.19 -13.50 7.87
N ILE A 60 -8.43 -12.26 7.46
CA ILE A 60 -9.74 -11.61 7.42
C ILE A 60 -9.98 -11.15 5.99
N HIS A 61 -11.10 -11.56 5.40
CA HIS A 61 -11.43 -11.20 4.03
C HIS A 61 -12.76 -10.46 3.97
N PHE A 62 -12.80 -9.37 3.20
CA PHE A 62 -14.01 -8.58 2.95
C PHE A 62 -14.28 -8.54 1.45
N ASP A 63 -15.36 -9.18 1.01
CA ASP A 63 -15.81 -9.09 -0.38
C ASP A 63 -17.29 -9.53 -0.51
N PRO A 64 -18.18 -8.71 -1.10
CA PRO A 64 -19.58 -9.11 -1.29
C PRO A 64 -19.78 -10.27 -2.28
N PHE A 65 -18.78 -10.61 -3.09
CA PHE A 65 -18.85 -11.68 -4.08
C PHE A 65 -18.55 -13.08 -3.52
N PHE A 66 -18.16 -13.19 -2.25
CA PHE A 66 -17.99 -14.49 -1.60
C PHE A 66 -19.29 -15.30 -1.57
N LYS A 67 -19.20 -16.59 -1.90
CA LYS A 67 -20.30 -17.55 -1.83
C LYS A 67 -19.92 -18.70 -0.91
N VAL A 68 -20.76 -19.02 0.08
CA VAL A 68 -20.44 -20.00 1.13
C VAL A 68 -20.11 -21.38 0.56
N ASP A 69 -20.86 -21.83 -0.44
CA ASP A 69 -20.67 -23.15 -1.04
C ASP A 69 -19.33 -23.26 -1.77
N VAL A 70 -18.96 -22.20 -2.50
CA VAL A 70 -17.65 -22.10 -3.17
C VAL A 70 -16.51 -22.09 -2.14
N MET A 71 -16.68 -21.41 -1.00
CA MET A 71 -15.67 -21.38 0.05
C MET A 71 -15.51 -22.72 0.75
N LYS A 72 -16.61 -23.41 1.05
CA LYS A 72 -16.57 -24.76 1.59
C LYS A 72 -15.85 -25.71 0.64
N GLU A 73 -16.14 -25.64 -0.66
CA GLU A 73 -15.46 -26.45 -1.68
C GLU A 73 -13.98 -26.11 -1.77
N TYR A 74 -13.62 -24.83 -1.87
CA TYR A 74 -12.23 -24.35 -1.88
C TYR A 74 -11.42 -24.88 -0.68
N PHE A 75 -11.92 -24.70 0.54
CA PHE A 75 -11.20 -25.17 1.73
C PHE A 75 -11.17 -26.70 1.83
N LYS A 76 -12.22 -27.40 1.40
CA LYS A 76 -12.23 -28.87 1.36
C LYS A 76 -11.18 -29.42 0.40
N GLU A 77 -11.00 -28.81 -0.77
CA GLU A 77 -10.05 -29.28 -1.78
C GLU A 77 -8.60 -28.87 -1.49
N ARG A 78 -8.38 -27.61 -1.10
CA ARG A 78 -7.03 -27.02 -0.97
C ARG A 78 -6.49 -27.06 0.45
N HIS A 79 -7.36 -27.10 1.45
CA HIS A 79 -7.01 -27.03 2.87
C HIS A 79 -7.86 -27.99 3.73
N PRO A 80 -7.83 -29.31 3.43
CA PRO A 80 -8.82 -30.29 3.94
C PRO A 80 -8.85 -30.44 5.47
N MET A 81 -7.86 -29.89 6.19
CA MET A 81 -7.77 -29.91 7.65
C MET A 81 -8.55 -28.78 8.32
N MET A 82 -9.10 -27.82 7.57
CA MET A 82 -9.87 -26.73 8.14
C MET A 82 -11.31 -27.15 8.48
N GLU A 83 -11.71 -26.82 9.70
CA GLU A 83 -13.09 -26.91 10.16
C GLU A 83 -13.87 -25.66 9.77
N PHE A 84 -15.18 -25.81 9.53
CA PHE A 84 -16.09 -24.71 9.17
C PHE A 84 -17.07 -24.41 10.30
N LYS A 85 -17.26 -23.11 10.57
CA LYS A 85 -18.31 -22.59 11.45
C LYS A 85 -18.99 -21.37 10.83
N ASP A 86 -20.31 -21.43 10.73
CA ASP A 86 -21.13 -20.28 10.35
C ASP A 86 -21.39 -19.39 11.57
N LEU A 87 -21.02 -18.11 11.49
CA LEU A 87 -21.25 -17.12 12.54
C LEU A 87 -22.48 -16.25 12.26
N GLY A 88 -23.23 -16.53 11.19
CA GLY A 88 -24.41 -15.77 10.75
C GLY A 88 -24.07 -14.48 10.02
N PHE A 89 -23.01 -13.78 10.39
CA PHE A 89 -22.52 -12.57 9.71
C PHE A 89 -21.24 -12.80 8.87
N ALA A 90 -20.53 -13.89 9.15
CA ALA A 90 -19.27 -14.27 8.53
C ALA A 90 -19.09 -15.79 8.62
N TRP A 91 -18.14 -16.31 7.85
CA TRP A 91 -17.80 -17.73 7.84
C TRP A 91 -16.38 -17.93 8.36
N LEU A 92 -16.24 -18.77 9.37
CA LEU A 92 -14.97 -19.06 10.00
C LEU A 92 -14.47 -20.43 9.52
N PHE A 93 -13.29 -20.44 8.93
CA PHE A 93 -12.54 -21.64 8.61
C PHE A 93 -11.30 -21.69 9.51
N PHE A 94 -11.02 -22.81 10.17
CA PHE A 94 -9.94 -22.84 11.15
C PHE A 94 -9.27 -24.20 11.30
N PHE A 95 -7.98 -24.15 11.60
CA PHE A 95 -7.11 -25.28 11.92
C PHE A 95 -6.05 -24.80 12.92
N VAL A 96 -5.31 -25.72 13.54
CA VAL A 96 -4.20 -25.38 14.44
C VAL A 96 -3.19 -24.48 13.72
N GLY A 97 -3.09 -23.23 14.16
CA GLY A 97 -2.16 -22.25 13.60
C GLY A 97 -2.74 -21.33 12.53
N HIS A 98 -3.84 -21.69 11.86
CA HIS A 98 -4.47 -20.82 10.84
C HIS A 98 -5.97 -20.63 11.08
N THR A 99 -6.39 -19.38 11.05
CA THR A 99 -7.81 -19.01 11.13
C THR A 99 -8.12 -18.09 9.96
N VAL A 100 -9.17 -18.37 9.21
CA VAL A 100 -9.66 -17.55 8.10
C VAL A 100 -11.09 -17.14 8.37
N LEU A 101 -11.34 -15.84 8.37
CA LEU A 101 -12.66 -15.26 8.53
C LEU A 101 -13.09 -14.62 7.21
N ILE A 102 -14.12 -15.17 6.58
CA ILE A 102 -14.69 -14.65 5.34
C ILE A 102 -15.92 -13.80 5.68
N CYS A 103 -15.84 -12.51 5.37
CA CYS A 103 -16.93 -11.54 5.55
C CYS A 103 -17.52 -11.22 4.17
N PRO A 104 -18.73 -11.75 3.83
CA PRO A 104 -19.36 -11.54 2.54
C PRO A 104 -20.03 -10.14 2.44
N LYS A 105 -19.26 -9.09 2.72
CA LYS A 105 -19.70 -7.68 2.70
C LYS A 105 -18.63 -6.82 2.06
N ALA A 106 -19.06 -5.73 1.42
CA ALA A 106 -18.15 -4.69 0.97
C ALA A 106 -17.46 -4.02 2.17
N PHE A 107 -16.20 -3.64 1.96
CA PHE A 107 -15.45 -2.80 2.88
C PHE A 107 -15.58 -1.34 2.42
N GLU A 108 -16.12 -0.47 3.26
CA GLU A 108 -16.36 0.92 2.89
C GLU A 108 -15.27 1.86 3.43
N HIS A 109 -14.39 2.32 2.55
CA HIS A 109 -13.48 3.43 2.83
C HIS A 109 -14.24 4.76 2.82
N LYS A 110 -14.26 5.45 3.97
CA LYS A 110 -14.86 6.79 4.14
C LYS A 110 -13.98 7.64 5.03
N GLN A 111 -14.00 8.96 4.85
CA GLN A 111 -13.13 9.86 5.63
C GLN A 111 -13.35 9.68 7.14
N ILE A 112 -12.26 9.34 7.84
CA ILE A 112 -12.23 9.02 9.28
C ILE A 112 -12.80 10.17 10.15
N ASP A 113 -12.67 11.41 9.68
CA ASP A 113 -12.95 12.61 10.47
C ASP A 113 -14.42 13.09 10.44
N HIS A 114 -15.24 12.59 9.51
CA HIS A 114 -16.55 13.19 9.23
C HIS A 114 -17.73 12.23 9.08
N ASP A 115 -17.50 10.93 8.79
CA ASP A 115 -18.60 10.04 8.42
C ASP A 115 -18.85 8.89 9.42
N VAL A 116 -20.07 8.88 9.96
CA VAL A 116 -20.61 7.72 10.68
C VAL A 116 -20.75 6.57 9.67
N GLY A 117 -19.92 5.53 9.78
CA GLY A 117 -20.01 4.33 8.95
C GLY A 117 -18.77 3.97 8.13
N SER A 118 -17.60 4.55 8.41
CA SER A 118 -16.33 4.10 7.81
C SER A 118 -15.83 2.81 8.46
N ASP A 119 -15.53 1.79 7.65
CA ASP A 119 -14.86 0.58 8.12
C ASP A 119 -13.37 0.84 8.44
N ASP A 120 -12.82 2.01 8.06
CA ASP A 120 -11.44 2.38 8.37
C ASP A 120 -11.18 2.47 9.89
N LEU A 121 -12.22 2.75 10.69
CA LEU A 121 -12.12 2.68 12.16
C LEU A 121 -11.79 1.28 12.66
N PHE A 122 -12.27 0.24 11.98
CA PHE A 122 -11.90 -1.14 12.30
C PHE A 122 -10.43 -1.42 11.98
N LEU A 123 -9.89 -0.88 10.87
CA LEU A 123 -8.46 -1.00 10.57
C LEU A 123 -7.60 -0.31 11.64
N LEU A 124 -8.03 0.85 12.14
CA LEU A 124 -7.35 1.52 13.25
C LEU A 124 -7.26 0.64 14.50
N GLU A 125 -8.37 -0.01 14.88
CA GLU A 125 -8.39 -0.91 16.03
C GLU A 125 -7.50 -2.14 15.82
N LEU A 126 -7.51 -2.74 14.63
CA LEU A 126 -6.59 -3.83 14.28
C LEU A 126 -5.12 -3.40 14.40
N ILE A 127 -4.77 -2.22 13.86
CA ILE A 127 -3.41 -1.69 13.94
C ILE A 127 -2.99 -1.45 15.39
N ARG A 128 -3.86 -0.80 16.19
CA ARG A 128 -3.60 -0.52 17.62
C ARG A 128 -3.29 -1.79 18.37
N HIS A 129 -4.11 -2.82 18.21
CA HIS A 129 -3.89 -4.05 18.93
C HIS A 129 -2.73 -4.87 18.35
N SER A 130 -2.49 -4.87 17.03
CA SER A 130 -1.28 -5.49 16.47
C SER A 130 0.01 -4.90 17.03
N ILE A 131 0.08 -3.57 17.18
CA ILE A 131 1.22 -2.90 17.81
C ILE A 131 1.33 -3.25 19.30
N ALA A 132 0.20 -3.30 20.01
CA ALA A 132 0.17 -3.63 21.44
C ALA A 132 0.57 -5.08 21.73
N SER A 133 0.17 -6.02 20.88
CA SER A 133 0.48 -7.45 21.01
C SER A 133 1.77 -7.87 20.30
N GLU A 134 2.48 -6.93 19.67
CA GLU A 134 3.67 -7.18 18.85
C GLU A 134 3.41 -8.18 17.70
N SER A 135 2.15 -8.27 17.24
CA SER A 135 1.78 -9.04 16.06
C SER A 135 2.00 -8.23 14.78
N LYS A 136 2.16 -8.94 13.67
CA LYS A 136 2.33 -8.33 12.36
C LYS A 136 1.00 -8.24 11.64
N MET A 137 0.74 -7.10 11.00
CA MET A 137 -0.45 -6.88 10.19
C MET A 137 -0.04 -6.59 8.74
N ILE A 138 -0.66 -7.31 7.82
CA ILE A 138 -0.53 -7.14 6.39
C ILE A 138 -1.92 -6.87 5.83
N LEU A 139 -2.10 -5.76 5.14
CA LEU A 139 -3.33 -5.43 4.42
C LEU A 139 -3.05 -5.42 2.93
N GLN A 140 -3.87 -6.14 2.15
CA GLN A 140 -3.88 -6.05 0.69
C GLN A 140 -5.26 -5.66 0.18
N GLU A 141 -5.28 -4.64 -0.66
CA GLU A 141 -6.47 -4.13 -1.33
C GLU A 141 -6.47 -4.60 -2.80
N TYR A 142 -7.58 -5.19 -3.23
CA TYR A 142 -7.77 -5.71 -4.60
C TYR A 142 -8.88 -4.98 -5.36
N THR A 143 -9.54 -4.00 -4.74
CA THR A 143 -10.60 -3.18 -5.38
C THR A 143 -10.06 -2.05 -6.25
N GLY A 144 -8.74 -1.79 -6.20
CA GLY A 144 -8.09 -0.65 -6.87
C GLY A 144 -8.07 0.64 -6.04
N PHE A 145 -8.58 0.61 -4.81
CA PHE A 145 -8.47 1.74 -3.88
C PHE A 145 -7.01 1.90 -3.38
N ASP A 146 -6.53 3.14 -3.29
CA ASP A 146 -5.18 3.44 -2.79
C ASP A 146 -5.16 3.56 -1.26
N THR A 147 -4.70 2.50 -0.59
CA THR A 147 -4.60 2.43 0.86
C THR A 147 -3.36 3.13 1.44
N ILE A 148 -2.41 3.58 0.61
CA ILE A 148 -1.19 4.27 1.07
C ILE A 148 -1.54 5.60 1.72
N CYS A 149 -2.56 6.30 1.23
CA CYS A 149 -3.06 7.53 1.82
C CYS A 149 -3.56 7.31 3.25
N ILE A 150 -4.30 6.22 3.49
CA ILE A 150 -4.77 5.83 4.82
C ILE A 150 -3.58 5.47 5.69
N LEU A 151 -2.68 4.60 5.21
CA LEU A 151 -1.47 4.19 5.94
C LEU A 151 -0.69 5.41 6.47
N LYS A 152 -0.45 6.41 5.63
CA LYS A 152 0.32 7.61 6.01
C LYS A 152 -0.41 8.48 7.03
N LYS A 153 -1.72 8.67 6.88
CA LYS A 153 -2.55 9.40 7.86
C LYS A 153 -2.51 8.74 9.23
N VAL A 154 -2.79 7.44 9.27
CA VAL A 154 -2.78 6.67 10.52
C VAL A 154 -1.38 6.64 11.14
N PHE A 155 -0.35 6.44 10.32
CA PHE A 155 1.03 6.49 10.77
C PHE A 155 1.37 7.83 11.43
N ALA A 156 0.88 8.96 10.89
CA ALA A 156 1.13 10.30 11.44
C ALA A 156 0.52 10.52 12.83
N GLU A 157 -0.58 9.83 13.16
CA GLU A 157 -1.25 9.92 14.47
C GLU A 157 -0.66 8.98 15.54
N PHE A 158 0.08 7.95 15.13
CA PHE A 158 0.63 6.96 16.08
C PHE A 158 1.87 7.47 16.81
N ASN A 159 1.95 7.28 18.13
CA ASN A 159 3.12 7.70 18.91
C ASN A 159 4.35 6.81 18.64
N ASP A 160 4.18 5.48 18.62
CA ASP A 160 5.28 4.55 18.37
C ASP A 160 5.50 4.33 16.86
N LYS A 161 6.12 5.32 16.23
CA LYS A 161 6.45 5.28 14.78
C LYS A 161 7.32 4.08 14.42
N ARG A 162 8.19 3.65 15.34
CA ARG A 162 9.14 2.57 15.08
C ARG A 162 8.42 1.23 14.99
N ARG A 163 7.64 0.86 16.02
CA ARG A 163 6.86 -0.38 16.00
C ARG A 163 5.85 -0.40 14.86
N PHE A 164 5.24 0.74 14.54
CA PHE A 164 4.33 0.84 13.41
C PHE A 164 5.01 0.41 12.11
N LYS A 165 6.18 0.99 11.77
CA LYS A 165 6.93 0.63 10.56
C LYS A 165 7.38 -0.83 10.53
N GLU A 166 7.71 -1.39 11.69
CA GLU A 166 8.24 -2.75 11.82
C GLU A 166 7.16 -3.84 11.75
N ASN A 167 5.91 -3.50 12.06
CA ASN A 167 4.81 -4.47 12.23
C ASN A 167 3.59 -4.25 11.33
N ILE A 168 3.43 -3.09 10.71
CA ILE A 168 2.27 -2.78 9.86
C ILE A 168 2.73 -2.59 8.42
N LEU A 169 2.13 -3.34 7.50
CA LEU A 169 2.35 -3.23 6.07
C LEU A 169 0.99 -3.11 5.35
N PHE A 170 0.79 -2.03 4.61
CA PHE A 170 -0.33 -1.89 3.68
C PHE A 170 0.22 -1.98 2.27
N ASP A 171 -0.46 -2.77 1.45
CA ASP A 171 -0.10 -3.11 0.07
C ASP A 171 1.27 -3.78 -0.05
N ILE A 172 1.28 -5.11 -0.21
CA ILE A 172 2.51 -5.90 -0.38
C ILE A 172 3.21 -5.62 -1.72
N SER A 173 2.52 -4.99 -2.67
CA SER A 173 3.10 -4.56 -3.94
C SER A 173 3.79 -3.20 -3.84
N TYR A 174 3.64 -2.48 -2.71
CA TYR A 174 4.15 -1.12 -2.52
C TYR A 174 3.72 -0.14 -3.62
N GLY A 175 2.49 -0.28 -4.12
CA GLY A 175 1.94 0.53 -5.19
C GLY A 175 2.33 0.10 -6.61
N ALA A 176 3.05 -1.02 -6.76
CA ALA A 176 3.49 -1.54 -8.06
C ALA A 176 2.40 -2.31 -8.80
N ASP A 177 1.50 -2.99 -8.09
CA ASP A 177 0.44 -3.82 -8.67
C ASP A 177 -0.79 -3.88 -7.74
N CYS A 178 -1.68 -2.89 -7.89
CA CYS A 178 -2.88 -2.71 -7.05
C CYS A 178 -4.17 -3.21 -7.74
N GLY A 179 -4.08 -4.17 -8.65
CA GLY A 179 -5.22 -4.65 -9.45
C GLY A 179 -5.96 -5.84 -8.83
N CYS A 180 -7.14 -6.14 -9.36
CA CYS A 180 -7.93 -7.34 -9.00
C CYS A 180 -7.25 -8.68 -9.37
N GLN A 181 -6.07 -8.64 -10.02
CA GLN A 181 -5.29 -9.78 -10.49
C GLN A 181 -3.82 -9.72 -10.06
N THR A 182 -3.50 -9.02 -8.96
CA THR A 182 -2.12 -8.94 -8.44
C THR A 182 -1.49 -10.34 -8.35
N ASP A 183 -0.32 -10.54 -8.98
CA ASP A 183 0.38 -11.83 -8.99
C ASP A 183 1.10 -12.05 -7.65
N LEU A 184 0.44 -12.75 -6.72
CA LEU A 184 0.95 -12.97 -5.35
C LEU A 184 2.10 -13.99 -5.27
N THR A 185 2.54 -14.55 -6.41
CA THR A 185 3.83 -15.30 -6.47
C THR A 185 5.02 -14.37 -6.60
N ARG A 186 4.82 -13.14 -7.08
CA ARG A 186 5.87 -12.14 -7.29
C ARG A 186 5.99 -11.17 -6.13
N TYR A 187 4.89 -10.94 -5.43
CA TYR A 187 4.82 -10.01 -4.31
C TYR A 187 4.63 -10.74 -2.99
N GLY A 188 5.37 -10.29 -1.99
CA GLY A 188 5.29 -10.78 -0.61
C GLY A 188 5.84 -9.72 0.33
N PRO A 189 5.55 -9.81 1.63
CA PRO A 189 6.08 -8.87 2.60
C PRO A 189 7.61 -8.94 2.63
N LEU A 190 8.27 -7.84 2.27
CA LEU A 190 9.72 -7.71 2.46
C LEU A 190 10.03 -7.57 3.95
N THR A 191 10.92 -8.43 4.44
CA THR A 191 11.29 -8.48 5.86
C THR A 191 12.80 -8.44 6.06
N LYS A 192 13.23 -7.81 7.15
CA LYS A 192 14.57 -7.94 7.70
C LYS A 192 14.77 -9.35 8.25
N ARG A 193 16.02 -9.72 8.55
CA ARG A 193 16.36 -11.03 9.14
C ARG A 193 15.64 -11.34 10.46
N ASN A 194 15.26 -10.32 11.22
CA ASN A 194 14.49 -10.46 12.46
C ASN A 194 12.96 -10.47 12.23
N GLY A 195 12.50 -10.46 10.98
CA GLY A 195 11.10 -10.51 10.59
C GLY A 195 10.41 -9.14 10.53
N GLU A 196 11.05 -8.03 10.92
CA GLU A 196 10.50 -6.67 10.77
C GLU A 196 10.26 -6.32 9.31
N PHE A 197 9.17 -5.62 9.00
CA PHE A 197 8.89 -5.20 7.63
C PHE A 197 9.86 -4.13 7.13
N TYR A 198 10.17 -4.18 5.84
CA TYR A 198 10.76 -3.06 5.10
C TYR A 198 9.67 -2.13 4.59
N ASN A 199 9.12 -1.28 5.46
CA ASN A 199 8.07 -0.34 5.07
C ASN A 199 8.64 1.00 4.55
N PHE A 200 9.27 0.97 3.37
CA PHE A 200 9.96 2.14 2.82
C PHE A 200 9.02 3.32 2.49
N LEU A 201 7.72 3.05 2.32
CA LEU A 201 6.70 4.08 2.09
C LEU A 201 6.51 5.01 3.30
N LEU A 202 6.96 4.59 4.49
CA LEU A 202 6.93 5.33 5.75
C LEU A 202 8.30 5.79 6.23
N TYR A 203 9.37 5.52 5.47
CA TYR A 203 10.71 5.93 5.85
C TYR A 203 10.89 7.43 5.70
N SER A 204 11.62 8.01 6.64
CA SER A 204 12.25 9.31 6.43
C SER A 204 13.28 9.23 5.30
N GLU A 205 13.68 10.37 4.76
CA GLU A 205 14.69 10.43 3.70
C GLU A 205 16.00 9.74 4.11
N SER A 206 16.48 9.99 5.34
CA SER A 206 17.70 9.36 5.86
C SER A 206 17.59 7.84 5.98
N GLU A 207 16.44 7.34 6.43
CA GLU A 207 16.15 5.90 6.50
C GLU A 207 16.11 5.26 5.10
N LEU A 208 15.47 5.93 4.14
CA LEU A 208 15.39 5.47 2.76
C LEU A 208 16.78 5.37 2.13
N LEU A 209 17.59 6.42 2.23
CA LEU A 209 18.96 6.43 1.70
C LEU A 209 19.86 5.37 2.37
N ALA A 210 19.61 5.08 3.64
CA ALA A 210 20.34 4.06 4.39
C ALA A 210 19.95 2.63 4.01
N VAL A 211 18.80 2.41 3.36
CA VAL A 211 18.39 1.06 2.92
C VAL A 211 18.73 0.76 1.47
N ILE A 212 18.86 1.79 0.61
CA ILE A 212 19.25 1.60 -0.79
C ILE A 212 20.59 0.86 -0.91
N GLY A 213 20.64 -0.12 -1.81
CA GLY A 213 21.81 -0.96 -2.07
C GLY A 213 21.95 -2.16 -1.13
N LYS A 214 21.00 -2.35 -0.19
CA LYS A 214 21.01 -3.52 0.73
C LYS A 214 20.26 -4.72 0.18
N ASP A 215 19.26 -4.51 -0.67
CA ASP A 215 18.44 -5.57 -1.27
C ASP A 215 17.98 -5.16 -2.67
N PRO A 216 18.32 -5.92 -3.74
CA PRO A 216 17.95 -5.55 -5.11
C PRO A 216 16.45 -5.48 -5.38
N MET A 217 15.64 -6.29 -4.69
CA MET A 217 14.18 -6.24 -4.83
C MET A 217 13.64 -4.95 -4.22
N MET A 218 14.14 -4.57 -3.06
CA MET A 218 13.79 -3.30 -2.43
C MET A 218 14.19 -2.11 -3.31
N ASP A 219 15.40 -2.11 -3.88
CA ASP A 219 15.85 -1.05 -4.80
C ASP A 219 14.94 -0.93 -6.03
N THR A 220 14.50 -2.08 -6.58
CA THR A 220 13.54 -2.13 -7.70
C THR A 220 12.20 -1.51 -7.33
N LEU A 221 11.67 -1.81 -6.14
CA LEU A 221 10.40 -1.24 -5.66
C LEU A 221 10.50 0.25 -5.36
N ILE A 222 11.60 0.69 -4.73
CA ILE A 222 11.87 2.12 -4.49
C ILE A 222 11.93 2.85 -5.83
N TYR A 223 12.69 2.34 -6.81
CA TYR A 223 12.76 2.94 -8.15
C TYR A 223 11.39 3.06 -8.79
N GLY A 224 10.61 1.97 -8.82
CA GLY A 224 9.27 1.97 -9.41
C GLY A 224 8.33 2.99 -8.76
N TYR A 225 8.32 3.05 -7.43
CA TYR A 225 7.53 4.02 -6.66
C TYR A 225 7.92 5.47 -6.99
N PHE A 226 9.22 5.79 -6.90
CA PHE A 226 9.70 7.15 -7.14
C PHE A 226 9.60 7.57 -8.60
N LYS A 227 9.72 6.65 -9.56
CA LYS A 227 9.49 6.95 -10.98
C LYS A 227 8.03 7.31 -11.25
N LYS A 228 7.07 6.56 -10.70
CA LYS A 228 5.64 6.90 -10.80
C LYS A 228 5.34 8.24 -10.14
N LYS A 229 5.90 8.47 -8.95
CA LYS A 229 5.75 9.73 -8.21
C LYS A 229 6.37 10.92 -8.95
N TRP A 230 7.52 10.75 -9.58
CA TRP A 230 8.19 11.77 -10.40
C TRP A 230 7.27 12.26 -11.51
N ILE A 231 6.74 11.33 -12.31
CA ILE A 231 5.85 11.67 -13.43
C ILE A 231 4.58 12.35 -12.93
N GLN A 232 3.99 11.86 -11.84
CA GLN A 232 2.79 12.47 -11.25
C GLN A 232 3.05 13.90 -10.76
N VAL A 233 4.08 14.10 -9.92
CA VAL A 233 4.45 15.42 -9.39
C VAL A 233 4.75 16.39 -10.51
N LEU A 234 5.52 15.95 -11.51
CA LEU A 234 5.87 16.75 -12.67
C LEU A 234 4.61 17.16 -13.45
N ASN A 235 3.74 16.20 -13.80
CA ASN A 235 2.51 16.48 -14.54
C ASN A 235 1.58 17.44 -13.80
N ASP A 236 1.26 17.14 -12.54
CA ASP A 236 0.25 17.86 -11.78
C ASP A 236 0.66 19.33 -11.56
N ASN A 237 1.92 19.54 -11.15
CA ASN A 237 2.43 20.88 -10.87
C ASN A 237 2.78 21.64 -12.16
N HIS A 238 3.23 20.97 -13.22
CA HIS A 238 3.43 21.62 -14.52
C HIS A 238 2.12 22.13 -15.11
N VAL A 239 1.05 21.34 -15.04
CA VAL A 239 -0.29 21.76 -15.48
C VAL A 239 -0.75 22.97 -14.68
N ASN A 240 -0.61 22.93 -13.36
CA ASN A 240 -0.95 24.07 -12.50
C ASN A 240 -0.13 25.32 -12.84
N TYR A 241 1.19 25.19 -12.99
CA TYR A 241 2.08 26.28 -13.40
C TYR A 241 1.62 26.93 -14.71
N ARG A 242 1.37 26.13 -15.75
CA ARG A 242 0.90 26.63 -17.06
C ARG A 242 -0.45 27.34 -16.97
N ARG A 243 -1.38 26.84 -16.16
CA ARG A 243 -2.69 27.48 -15.95
C ARG A 243 -2.53 28.82 -15.26
N ARG A 244 -1.70 28.89 -14.22
CA ARG A 244 -1.43 30.15 -13.51
C ARG A 244 -0.72 31.18 -14.38
N LEU A 245 0.17 30.78 -15.29
CA LEU A 245 0.77 31.70 -16.28
C LEU A 245 -0.29 32.35 -17.20
N LYS A 246 -1.42 31.67 -17.43
CA LYS A 246 -2.56 32.19 -18.22
C LYS A 246 -3.60 32.93 -17.37
N GLY A 247 -3.40 33.03 -16.06
CA GLY A 247 -4.36 33.60 -15.12
C GLY A 247 -5.52 32.66 -14.75
N GLU A 248 -5.49 31.39 -15.15
CA GLU A 248 -6.50 30.38 -14.83
C GLU A 248 -6.22 29.71 -13.47
N ASP A 249 -7.23 29.32 -12.70
CA ASP A 249 -7.05 28.60 -11.43
C ASP A 249 -6.39 27.22 -11.64
N CYS A 250 -5.67 26.72 -10.63
CA CYS A 250 -5.07 25.39 -10.63
C CYS A 250 -6.10 24.29 -10.89
N LEU A 251 -5.70 23.27 -11.67
CA LEU A 251 -6.54 22.11 -11.95
C LEU A 251 -6.40 21.05 -10.85
N PHE A 252 -5.16 20.77 -10.43
CA PHE A 252 -4.86 19.77 -9.42
C PHE A 252 -4.74 20.45 -8.06
N ARG A 253 -5.26 19.79 -7.02
CA ARG A 253 -5.13 20.27 -5.63
C ARG A 253 -3.72 20.00 -5.11
N SER A 254 -3.24 20.89 -4.24
CA SER A 254 -1.97 20.78 -3.53
C SER A 254 -2.22 21.04 -2.05
N ASP A 255 -1.49 20.32 -1.19
CA ASP A 255 -1.53 20.55 0.27
C ASP A 255 -0.64 21.72 0.70
N VAL A 256 0.20 22.25 -0.22
CA VAL A 256 1.21 23.28 0.07
C VAL A 256 0.79 24.66 -0.42
N TYR A 257 -0.02 24.72 -1.49
CA TYR A 257 -0.42 25.99 -2.10
C TYR A 257 -1.89 25.96 -2.53
N ASP A 258 -2.53 27.13 -2.49
CA ASP A 258 -3.93 27.26 -2.89
C ASP A 258 -4.13 27.33 -4.42
N ALA A 259 -5.39 27.27 -4.87
CA ALA A 259 -5.73 27.22 -6.29
C ALA A 259 -5.34 28.49 -7.09
N ARG A 260 -4.97 29.58 -6.40
CA ARG A 260 -4.62 30.88 -7.00
C ARG A 260 -3.15 31.24 -6.80
N ALA A 261 -2.35 30.34 -6.23
CA ALA A 261 -0.92 30.51 -6.03
C ALA A 261 -0.21 31.07 -7.28
N SER A 262 0.83 31.88 -7.05
CA SER A 262 1.62 32.42 -8.16
C SER A 262 2.40 31.31 -8.86
N PRO A 263 2.71 31.48 -10.17
CA PRO A 263 3.54 30.53 -10.90
C PRO A 263 4.87 30.22 -10.20
N SER A 264 5.49 31.22 -9.55
CA SER A 264 6.74 31.07 -8.80
C SER A 264 6.62 30.07 -7.64
N ILE A 265 5.55 30.13 -6.84
CA ILE A 265 5.33 29.25 -5.70
C ILE A 265 5.16 27.80 -6.17
N ILE A 266 4.42 27.60 -7.26
CA ILE A 266 4.21 26.27 -7.84
C ILE A 266 5.52 25.70 -8.34
N MET A 267 6.33 26.52 -9.02
CA MET A 267 7.60 26.08 -9.58
C MET A 267 8.63 25.77 -8.49
N GLU A 268 8.75 26.62 -7.47
CA GLU A 268 9.61 26.37 -6.32
C GLU A 268 9.27 25.04 -5.63
N TYR A 269 7.97 24.78 -5.41
CA TYR A 269 7.51 23.50 -4.87
C TYR A 269 7.87 22.33 -5.79
N LEU A 270 7.62 22.44 -7.11
CA LEU A 270 7.96 21.41 -8.08
C LEU A 270 9.45 21.11 -8.07
N GLN A 271 10.31 22.14 -8.16
CA GLN A 271 11.76 21.97 -8.13
C GLN A 271 12.23 21.28 -6.85
N ASN A 272 11.73 21.70 -5.69
CA ASN A 272 12.06 21.07 -4.41
C ASN A 272 11.69 19.57 -4.38
N GLN A 273 10.52 19.20 -4.90
CA GLN A 273 10.12 17.80 -4.97
C GLN A 273 11.00 16.99 -5.95
N LEU A 274 11.33 17.56 -7.11
CA LEU A 274 12.18 16.87 -8.10
C LEU A 274 13.61 16.69 -7.56
N VAL A 275 14.20 17.70 -6.92
CA VAL A 275 15.54 17.61 -6.31
C VAL A 275 15.60 16.48 -5.28
N GLN A 276 14.60 16.38 -4.39
CA GLN A 276 14.54 15.29 -3.40
C GLN A 276 14.50 13.91 -4.07
N MET A 277 13.76 13.76 -5.16
CA MET A 277 13.68 12.49 -5.89
C MET A 277 14.96 12.18 -6.67
N MET A 278 15.67 13.19 -7.18
CA MET A 278 16.95 13.02 -7.86
C MET A 278 18.02 12.43 -6.95
N VAL A 279 18.08 12.85 -5.68
CA VAL A 279 18.99 12.25 -4.70
C VAL A 279 18.75 10.75 -4.57
N ILE A 280 17.49 10.33 -4.59
CA ILE A 280 17.10 8.92 -4.51
C ILE A 280 17.50 8.16 -5.78
N PHE A 281 17.23 8.72 -6.97
CA PHE A 281 17.63 8.11 -8.24
C PHE A 281 19.16 7.98 -8.36
N HIS A 282 19.91 9.00 -7.95
CA HIS A 282 21.37 8.94 -7.92
C HIS A 282 21.84 7.84 -6.97
N ARG A 283 21.24 7.77 -5.77
CA ARG A 283 21.59 6.76 -4.78
C ARG A 283 21.29 5.33 -5.24
N LEU A 284 20.22 5.14 -6.03
CA LEU A 284 19.87 3.87 -6.69
C LEU A 284 20.79 3.53 -7.86
N GLY A 285 21.63 4.46 -8.32
CA GLY A 285 22.45 4.30 -9.52
C GLY A 285 21.65 4.30 -10.83
N SER A 286 20.41 4.81 -10.81
CA SER A 286 19.57 4.89 -12.02
C SER A 286 19.86 6.12 -12.89
N ILE A 287 20.64 7.07 -12.37
CA ILE A 287 21.15 8.24 -13.08
C ILE A 287 22.64 8.39 -12.80
N ASP A 288 23.37 8.94 -13.76
CA ASP A 288 24.79 9.26 -13.62
C ASP A 288 25.00 10.78 -13.43
N GLU A 289 26.25 11.18 -13.20
CA GLU A 289 26.63 12.59 -13.05
C GLU A 289 26.29 13.45 -14.28
N ALA A 290 26.24 12.85 -15.48
CA ALA A 290 25.91 13.57 -16.70
C ALA A 290 24.41 13.92 -16.73
N LYS A 291 23.55 12.96 -16.38
CA LYS A 291 22.10 13.15 -16.22
C LYS A 291 21.77 14.12 -15.10
N GLU A 292 22.52 14.09 -14.01
CA GLU A 292 22.36 15.06 -12.93
C GLU A 292 22.73 16.49 -13.36
N LYS A 293 23.82 16.66 -14.12
CA LYS A 293 24.16 17.96 -14.73
C LYS A 293 23.10 18.45 -15.71
N GLU A 294 22.56 17.55 -16.54
CA GLU A 294 21.46 17.84 -17.46
C GLU A 294 20.23 18.35 -16.69
N PHE A 295 19.86 17.65 -15.61
CA PHE A 295 18.76 18.05 -14.74
C PHE A 295 18.98 19.41 -14.09
N ASN A 296 20.15 19.67 -13.52
CA ASN A 296 20.45 20.96 -12.90
C ASN A 296 20.38 22.12 -13.91
N ALA A 297 20.85 21.92 -15.15
CA ALA A 297 20.71 22.91 -16.21
C ALA A 297 19.23 23.18 -16.58
N LEU A 298 18.38 22.15 -16.57
CA LEU A 298 16.94 22.31 -16.76
C LEU A 298 16.29 23.10 -15.61
N LEU A 299 16.75 22.90 -14.38
CA LEU A 299 16.24 23.64 -13.22
C LEU A 299 16.64 25.12 -13.27
N ASP A 300 17.92 25.41 -13.50
CA ASP A 300 18.46 26.78 -13.50
C ASP A 300 17.89 27.62 -14.65
N GLY A 301 17.69 26.98 -15.82
CA GLY A 301 17.24 27.65 -17.03
C GLY A 301 15.73 27.76 -17.20
N PHE A 302 14.90 27.22 -16.29
CA PHE A 302 13.48 26.97 -16.58
C PHE A 302 12.69 28.18 -17.10
N ALA A 303 13.03 29.40 -16.63
CA ALA A 303 12.34 30.64 -17.00
C ALA A 303 12.51 31.00 -18.49
N GLU A 304 13.58 30.51 -19.11
CA GLU A 304 13.94 30.77 -20.50
C GLU A 304 13.45 29.65 -21.45
N TRP A 305 12.94 28.55 -20.90
CA TRP A 305 12.49 27.39 -21.67
C TRP A 305 11.02 27.51 -22.09
N ASP A 306 10.72 26.97 -23.28
CA ASP A 306 9.34 26.61 -23.59
C ASP A 306 8.84 25.58 -22.57
N VAL A 307 7.70 25.88 -21.95
CA VAL A 307 7.16 25.09 -20.84
C VAL A 307 6.90 23.63 -21.23
N TYR A 308 6.50 23.34 -22.47
CA TYR A 308 6.24 21.96 -22.91
C TYR A 308 7.53 21.21 -23.20
N LYS A 309 8.53 21.89 -23.78
CA LYS A 309 9.86 21.33 -23.97
C LYS A 309 10.54 21.02 -22.63
N TRP A 310 10.46 21.93 -21.66
CA TRP A 310 10.98 21.72 -20.31
C TRP A 310 10.36 20.49 -19.65
N TYR A 311 9.03 20.35 -19.71
CA TYR A 311 8.34 19.16 -19.20
C TYR A 311 8.83 17.88 -19.87
N SER A 312 8.94 17.88 -21.20
CA SER A 312 9.30 16.70 -21.97
C SER A 312 10.74 16.26 -21.68
N ALA A 313 11.67 17.20 -21.55
CA ALA A 313 13.06 16.93 -21.18
C ALA A 313 13.16 16.42 -19.73
N THR A 314 12.50 17.09 -18.78
CA THR A 314 12.52 16.73 -17.35
C THR A 314 11.90 15.35 -17.11
N ALA A 315 10.85 14.98 -17.86
CA ALA A 315 10.20 13.67 -17.76
C ALA A 315 11.10 12.50 -18.16
N GLN A 316 12.17 12.75 -18.93
CA GLN A 316 13.09 11.73 -19.44
C GLN A 316 14.36 11.54 -18.59
N ILE A 317 14.48 12.25 -17.46
CA ILE A 317 15.68 12.16 -16.61
C ILE A 317 15.80 10.78 -15.93
N PRO A 318 14.77 10.25 -15.22
CA PRO A 318 14.84 8.95 -14.53
C PRO A 318 14.32 7.76 -15.37
#